data_AF-A0A1V9U7U4-F1
#
_entry.id   AF-A0A1V9U7U4-F1
#
_cell.length_a   1.000
_cell.length_b   1.000
_cell.length_c   1.000
_cell.angle_alpha   90.00
_cell.angle_beta   90.00
_cell.angle_gamma   90.00
#
_symmetry.space_group_name_H-M   'P 1'
#
loop_
_entity.id
_entity.type
_entity.pdbx_description
1 polymer ?
#
loop_
_entity_poly.entity_id
_entity_poly.type
_entity_poly.pdbx_seq_one_letter_code
_entity_poly.pdbx_strand_id
1 'polypeptide(L)' 'MNEIEKLIKETQNTDEPMNKWARVIIQTNEKNPKPIAIMTNNDCEVAKGFVIRLLPSKD' A
#
# COMPACT_ATOMS: atom_id res chain seq x y z
N MET A 1 -6.96 19.08 -7.11
CA MET A 1 -6.57 17.92 -6.29
C MET A 1 -6.33 16.77 -7.24
N ASN A 2 -5.14 16.19 -7.24
CA ASN A 2 -4.87 15.03 -8.10
C ASN A 2 -5.52 13.76 -7.53
N GLU A 3 -5.64 12.71 -8.34
CA GLU A 3 -6.32 11.47 -7.93
C GLU A 3 -5.67 10.81 -6.70
N ILE A 4 -4.34 10.88 -6.58
CA ILE A 4 -3.61 10.35 -5.43
C ILE A 4 -3.92 11.14 -4.16
N GLU A 5 -3.94 12.47 -4.22
CA GLU A 5 -4.31 13.33 -3.08
C GLU A 5 -5.74 13.06 -2.62
N LYS A 6 -6.65 12.79 -3.55
CA LYS A 6 -8.03 12.41 -3.23
C LYS A 6 -8.08 11.05 -2.50
N LEU A 7 -7.40 10.04 -3.04
CA LEU A 7 -7.26 8.71 -2.42
C LEU A 7 -6.65 8.78 -1.01
N ILE A 8 -5.59 9.56 -0.83
CA ILE A 8 -4.96 9.77 0.49
C ILE A 8 -5.98 10.35 1.47
N LYS A 9 -6.73 11.39 1.08
CA LYS A 9 -7.76 11.98 1.95
C LYS A 9 -8.91 11.04 2.27
N GLU A 10 -9.33 10.22 1.32
CA GLU A 10 -10.42 9.25 1.51
C GLU A 10 -10.00 8.13 2.46
N THR A 11 -8.72 7.76 2.47
CA THR A 11 -8.18 6.64 3.27
C THR A 11 -7.51 7.05 4.59
N GLN A 12 -7.30 8.35 4.83
CA GLN A 12 -6.57 8.85 6.02
C GLN A 12 -7.20 8.49 7.38
N ASN A 13 -8.50 8.16 7.40
CA ASN A 13 -9.25 7.82 8.62
C ASN A 13 -9.68 6.35 8.65
N THR A 14 -9.18 5.53 7.72
CA THR A 14 -9.46 4.09 7.70
C THR A 14 -8.60 3.41 8.75
N ASP A 15 -9.20 3.07 9.89
CA ASP A 15 -8.57 2.30 10.98
C ASP A 15 -8.87 0.79 10.86
N GLU A 16 -9.32 0.29 9.70
CA GLU A 16 -9.59 -1.14 9.51
C GLU A 16 -8.29 -1.95 9.49
N PRO A 17 -8.15 -2.99 10.35
CA PRO A 17 -6.96 -3.81 10.40
C PRO A 17 -6.81 -4.68 9.14
N MET A 18 -5.58 -4.87 8.68
CA MET A 18 -5.25 -5.73 7.51
C MET A 18 -5.39 -7.25 7.77
N ASN A 19 -6.15 -7.65 8.79
CA ASN A 19 -6.21 -9.02 9.31
C ASN A 19 -6.80 -10.07 8.32
N LYS A 20 -7.40 -9.64 7.21
CA LYS A 20 -7.99 -10.52 6.19
C LYS A 20 -7.01 -10.96 5.10
N TRP A 21 -5.83 -10.35 4.99
CA TRP A 21 -4.88 -10.64 3.92
C TRP A 21 -3.54 -11.08 4.50
N ALA A 22 -3.02 -12.22 4.02
CA ALA A 22 -1.68 -12.68 4.40
C ALA A 22 -0.57 -11.92 3.64
N ARG A 23 -0.88 -11.45 2.42
CA ARG A 23 0.09 -10.82 1.51
C ARG A 23 -0.61 -9.94 0.48
N VAL A 24 -0.14 -8.72 0.30
CA VAL A 24 -0.56 -7.77 -0.74
C VAL A 24 0.61 -7.54 -1.68
N ILE A 25 0.39 -7.65 -3.00
CA ILE A 25 1.40 -7.37 -4.04
C ILE A 25 0.88 -6.22 -4.89
N ILE A 26 1.63 -5.11 -4.92
CA ILE A 26 1.35 -3.95 -5.75
C ILE A 26 2.23 -4.07 -6.99
N GLN A 27 1.64 -4.00 -8.17
CA GLN A 27 2.35 -4.18 -9.44
C GLN A 27 1.83 -3.22 -10.53
N THR A 28 2.63 -3.02 -11.57
CA THR A 28 2.21 -2.26 -12.76
C THR A 28 1.11 -3.00 -13.53
N ASN A 29 0.22 -2.25 -14.19
CA ASN A 29 -0.87 -2.82 -14.99
C ASN A 29 -0.49 -3.00 -16.49
N GLU A 30 0.79 -3.26 -16.77
CA GLU A 30 1.28 -3.50 -18.13
C GLU A 30 1.23 -5.01 -18.46
N LYS A 31 1.40 -5.39 -19.75
CA LYS A 31 1.30 -6.79 -20.20
C LYS A 31 2.25 -7.75 -19.44
N ASN A 32 3.39 -7.26 -18.97
CA ASN A 32 4.28 -7.99 -18.07
C ASN A 32 4.39 -7.21 -16.75
N PRO A 33 3.49 -7.48 -15.77
CA PRO A 33 3.44 -6.73 -14.52
C PRO A 33 4.76 -6.77 -13.78
N LYS A 34 5.23 -5.60 -13.35
CA LYS A 34 6.41 -5.48 -12.50
C LYS A 34 5.98 -5.24 -11.06
N PRO A 35 6.43 -6.06 -10.10
CA PRO A 35 6.14 -5.81 -8.69
C PRO A 35 6.81 -4.51 -8.25
N ILE A 36 6.03 -3.65 -7.61
CA ILE A 36 6.43 -2.35 -7.06
C ILE A 36 6.63 -2.47 -5.55
N ALA A 37 5.75 -3.20 -4.88
CA ALA A 37 5.82 -3.43 -3.44
C ALA A 37 5.14 -4.74 -3.03
N ILE A 38 5.61 -5.32 -1.94
CA ILE A 38 5.00 -6.47 -1.28
C ILE A 38 4.80 -6.11 0.17
N MET A 39 3.60 -6.35 0.70
CA MET A 39 3.26 -6.08 2.09
C MET A 39 2.71 -7.34 2.76
N THR A 40 3.13 -7.58 3.98
CA THR A 40 2.58 -8.59 4.91
C THR A 40 2.18 -7.89 6.20
N ASN A 41 1.59 -8.63 7.13
CA ASN A 41 1.25 -8.07 8.44
C ASN A 41 2.48 -7.64 9.26
N ASN A 42 3.67 -8.14 8.92
CA ASN A 42 4.88 -7.93 9.72
C ASN A 42 5.93 -7.07 9.00
N ASP A 43 5.89 -6.98 7.68
CA ASP A 43 6.96 -6.38 6.88
C ASP A 43 6.48 -5.87 5.52
N CYS A 44 7.24 -4.95 4.93
CA CYS A 44 7.05 -4.46 3.57
C CYS A 44 8.37 -4.34 2.79
N GLU A 45 8.38 -4.83 1.56
CA GLU A 45 9.48 -4.67 0.62
C GLU A 45 9.06 -3.76 -0.54
N VAL A 46 9.97 -2.89 -0.99
CA VAL A 46 9.68 -1.89 -2.03
C VAL A 46 10.76 -1.89 -3.11
N ALA A 47 10.32 -1.80 -4.37
CA ALA A 47 11.21 -1.66 -5.51
C ALA A 47 11.94 -0.30 -5.49
N LYS A 48 13.15 -0.26 -6.04
CA LYS A 48 13.97 0.95 -6.09
C LYS A 48 13.22 2.11 -6.75
N GLY A 49 13.23 3.27 -6.10
CA GLY A 49 12.58 4.49 -6.58
C GLY A 49 11.13 4.67 -6.11
N PHE A 50 10.59 3.72 -5.33
CA PHE A 50 9.28 3.82 -4.70
C PHE A 50 9.42 3.94 -3.18
N VAL A 51 8.40 4.53 -2.54
CA VAL A 51 8.34 4.74 -1.09
C VAL A 51 6.99 4.25 -0.58
N ILE A 52 7.00 3.47 0.49
CA ILE A 52 5.80 3.08 1.23
C ILE A 52 5.68 4.01 2.45
N ARG A 53 4.48 4.53 2.71
CA ARG A 53 4.16 5.23 3.95
C ARG A 53 3.13 4.40 4.71
N LEU A 54 3.49 3.99 5.91
CA LEU A 54 2.61 3.27 6.82
C LEU A 54 1.98 4.28 7.79
N LEU A 55 0.66 4.18 7.97
CA LEU A 55 -0.04 4.87 9.05
C LEU A 55 -0.20 3.87 10.21
N PRO A 56 0.43 4.10 11.37
CA PRO A 56 0.27 3.20 12.50
C PRO A 56 -1.19 3.20 12.98
N SER A 57 -1.67 2.04 13.43
CA SER A 57 -2.96 1.94 14.13
C SER A 57 -2.92 2.78 15.41
N LYS A 58 -4.08 3.37 15.77
CA LYS A 58 -4.26 4.00 17.08
C LYS A 58 -4.52 2.90 18.10
N ASP A 59 -3.47 2.25 18.57
CA ASP A 59 -3.51 1.51 19.83
C ASP A 59 -3.42 2.47 21.03
#